data_AF-Q7N7K7-F1
#
_entry.id   AF-Q7N7K7-F1
#
_cell.length_a   1.000
_cell.length_b   1.000
_cell.length_c   1.000
_cell.angle_alpha   90.00
_cell.angle_beta   90.00
_cell.angle_gamma   90.00
#
_symmetry.space_group_name_H-M   'P 1'
#
loop_
_entity.id
_entity.type
_entity.pdbx_description
1 polymer ?
#
loop_
_entity_poly.entity_id
_entity_poly.type
_entity_poly.pdbx_seq_one_letter_code
_entity_poly.pdbx_strand_id
1 'polypeptide(L)'
;MPPPPIAGSNTGEAVNEANQTIASALDKKLKEMGESIDKATQCSFGRVCSSDYVDNESQPNVGKNLTNEEKSQYGGVGSGSPSGWEPQDEENARTQQSDSKNFDDKFKKSDLVSSANKPINNQGLSAGARAWEKHAGRPGGIFEPLKGNVTQKNEAASRFVNEVLNNKNTVRTDLSKGGIEYRLPDGRGVRYNSDGSFSGFLDPKR
;
A
#
# COMPACT_ATOMS: atom_id res chain seq x y z
N MET A 1 30.24 32.13 60.44
CA MET A 1 28.88 31.68 60.11
C MET A 1 28.94 30.18 59.85
N PRO A 2 28.28 29.33 60.65
CA PRO A 2 28.20 27.89 60.39
C PRO A 2 27.11 27.57 59.33
N PRO A 3 27.28 26.52 58.52
CA PRO A 3 26.25 26.06 57.58
C PRO A 3 25.08 25.35 58.30
N PRO A 4 23.86 25.33 57.73
CA PRO A 4 22.69 24.73 58.37
C PRO A 4 22.71 23.20 58.30
N PRO A 5 21.97 22.50 59.18
CA PRO A 5 21.93 21.04 59.23
C PRO A 5 21.06 20.49 58.09
N ILE A 6 21.54 19.40 57.48
CA ILE A 6 20.78 18.62 56.50
C ILE A 6 19.80 17.73 57.27
N ALA A 7 18.50 17.89 57.00
CA ALA A 7 17.44 17.11 57.60
C ALA A 7 17.58 15.62 57.25
N GLY A 8 17.50 14.79 58.29
CA GLY A 8 17.64 13.34 58.23
C GLY A 8 16.62 12.69 57.30
N SER A 9 17.11 11.80 56.46
CA SER A 9 16.33 10.85 55.68
C SER A 9 15.62 9.88 56.63
N ASN A 10 14.30 10.04 56.75
CA ASN A 10 13.45 9.11 57.44
C ASN A 10 13.36 7.79 56.66
N THR A 11 13.70 6.72 57.36
CA THR A 11 13.01 5.42 57.38
C THR A 11 12.93 4.62 56.07
N GLY A 12 13.92 3.74 55.86
CA GLY A 12 13.91 2.69 54.83
C GLY A 12 12.91 1.54 55.06
N GLU A 13 12.15 1.55 56.16
CA GLU A 13 11.22 0.48 56.51
C GLU A 13 9.86 0.63 55.79
N ALA A 14 9.32 1.86 55.75
CA ALA A 14 8.04 2.15 55.08
C ALA A 14 8.11 2.06 53.53
N VAL A 15 9.30 2.30 52.95
CA VAL A 15 9.49 2.28 51.49
C VAL A 15 9.52 0.85 50.96
N ASN A 16 9.99 -0.12 51.76
CA ASN A 16 10.06 -1.51 51.36
C ASN A 16 8.69 -2.20 51.38
N GLU A 17 7.86 -1.91 52.39
CA GLU A 17 6.48 -2.41 52.46
C GLU A 17 5.60 -1.85 51.33
N ALA A 18 5.75 -0.57 51.01
CA ALA A 18 5.05 0.05 49.88
C ALA A 18 5.44 -0.61 48.54
N ASN A 19 6.74 -0.89 48.34
CA ASN A 19 7.22 -1.54 47.12
C ASN A 19 6.72 -2.99 47.00
N GLN A 20 6.66 -3.76 48.10
CA GLN A 20 6.09 -5.13 48.08
C GLN A 20 4.58 -5.14 47.80
N THR A 21 3.84 -4.16 48.32
CA THR A 21 2.39 -4.05 48.10
C THR A 21 2.07 -3.69 46.66
N ILE A 22 2.87 -2.77 46.06
CA ILE A 22 2.72 -2.37 44.66
C ILE A 22 3.10 -3.51 43.71
N ALA A 23 4.18 -4.25 43.98
CA ALA A 23 4.59 -5.40 43.18
C ALA A 23 3.52 -6.50 43.16
N SER A 24 2.96 -6.82 44.33
CA SER A 24 1.91 -7.84 44.47
C SER A 24 0.60 -7.45 43.76
N ALA A 25 0.26 -6.16 43.74
CA ALA A 25 -0.92 -5.64 43.04
C ALA A 25 -0.74 -5.67 41.50
N LEU A 26 0.48 -5.41 41.01
CA LEU A 26 0.82 -5.46 39.58
C LEU A 26 0.79 -6.89 39.03
N ASP A 27 1.33 -7.87 39.75
CA ASP A 27 1.30 -9.27 39.31
C ASP A 27 -0.12 -9.82 39.21
N LYS A 28 -0.98 -9.48 40.17
CA LYS A 28 -2.40 -9.86 40.12
C LYS A 28 -3.11 -9.26 38.90
N LYS A 29 -2.84 -7.99 38.59
CA LYS A 29 -3.37 -7.29 37.41
C LYS A 29 -2.89 -7.91 36.09
N LEU A 30 -1.62 -8.29 36.01
CA LEU A 30 -1.03 -8.94 34.83
C LEU A 30 -1.63 -10.33 34.58
N LYS A 31 -1.87 -11.10 35.65
CA LYS A 31 -2.48 -12.43 35.53
C LYS A 31 -3.96 -12.37 35.10
N GLU A 32 -4.72 -11.42 35.64
CA GLU A 32 -6.12 -11.19 35.23
C GLU A 32 -6.23 -10.70 33.77
N MET A 33 -5.27 -9.86 33.31
CA MET A 33 -5.22 -9.45 31.89
C MET A 33 -4.88 -10.63 30.97
N GLY A 34 -3.92 -11.49 31.35
CA GLY A 34 -3.54 -12.67 30.56
C GLY A 34 -4.70 -13.64 30.29
N GLU A 35 -5.49 -13.95 31.33
CA GLU A 35 -6.65 -14.86 31.21
C GLU A 35 -7.78 -14.27 30.34
N SER A 36 -7.97 -12.95 30.36
CA SER A 36 -8.95 -12.27 29.51
C SER A 36 -8.55 -12.22 28.03
N ILE A 37 -7.25 -12.14 27.75
CA ILE A 37 -6.71 -12.10 26.38
C ILE A 37 -6.77 -13.50 25.76
N ASP A 38 -6.45 -14.56 26.50
CA ASP A 38 -6.55 -15.94 25.96
C ASP A 38 -7.99 -16.30 25.56
N LYS A 39 -8.99 -15.83 26.30
CA LYS A 39 -10.40 -16.07 25.97
C LYS A 39 -10.89 -15.25 24.77
N ALA A 40 -10.35 -14.05 24.57
CA ALA A 40 -10.75 -13.14 23.48
C ALA A 40 -9.98 -13.40 22.16
N THR A 41 -8.76 -13.92 22.24
CA THR A 41 -7.89 -14.11 21.06
C THR A 41 -8.12 -15.46 20.37
N GLN A 42 -8.75 -16.42 21.05
CA GLN A 42 -9.09 -17.70 20.43
C GLN A 42 -10.17 -17.61 19.35
N CYS A 43 -10.97 -16.54 19.29
CA CYS A 43 -12.03 -16.40 18.27
C CYS A 43 -11.83 -15.22 17.28
N SER A 44 -10.66 -14.56 17.23
CA SER A 44 -10.49 -13.32 16.44
C SER A 44 -9.46 -13.33 15.29
N PHE A 45 -8.90 -14.49 14.93
CA PHE A 45 -8.12 -14.63 13.67
C PHE A 45 -8.37 -15.99 13.01
N GLY A 46 -9.59 -16.21 12.48
CA GLY A 46 -9.88 -17.29 11.53
C GLY A 46 -9.70 -18.74 12.02
N ARG A 47 -9.34 -18.97 13.27
CA ARG A 47 -9.38 -20.30 13.90
C ARG A 47 -10.77 -20.46 14.51
N VAL A 48 -11.54 -21.38 13.93
CA VAL A 48 -12.86 -21.78 14.43
C VAL A 48 -12.72 -22.20 15.88
N CYS A 49 -13.56 -21.64 16.74
CA CYS A 49 -13.76 -22.10 18.10
C CYS A 49 -14.47 -23.45 18.02
N SER A 50 -13.71 -24.53 17.85
CA SER A 50 -14.24 -25.90 17.87
C SER A 50 -14.44 -26.35 19.32
N SER A 51 -15.40 -25.74 20.01
CA SER A 51 -16.29 -26.56 20.82
C SER A 51 -17.42 -26.98 19.90
N ASP A 52 -17.68 -28.29 19.87
CA ASP A 52 -18.77 -28.93 19.13
C ASP A 52 -18.37 -29.43 17.73
N TYR A 53 -17.47 -30.42 17.73
CA TYR A 53 -17.40 -31.40 16.64
C TYR A 53 -18.78 -32.08 16.52
N VAL A 54 -19.53 -31.71 15.49
CA VAL A 54 -20.49 -32.59 14.84
C VAL A 54 -19.91 -32.94 13.48
N ASP A 55 -19.59 -34.22 13.32
CA ASP A 55 -19.19 -34.84 12.06
C ASP A 55 -20.24 -34.56 10.99
N ASN A 56 -19.92 -33.72 10.01
CA ASN A 56 -20.34 -33.95 8.64
C ASN A 56 -19.47 -33.16 7.65
N GLU A 57 -18.70 -33.93 6.88
CA GLU A 57 -18.33 -33.70 5.49
C GLU A 57 -17.93 -32.27 5.08
N SER A 58 -16.62 -32.07 5.03
CA SER A 58 -15.99 -30.94 4.33
C SER A 58 -16.43 -30.86 2.87
N GLN A 59 -17.34 -29.92 2.56
CA GLN A 59 -17.48 -29.36 1.22
C GLN A 59 -17.32 -27.82 1.30
N PRO A 60 -16.31 -27.22 0.62
CA PRO A 60 -15.96 -25.81 0.80
C PRO A 60 -16.87 -24.82 0.06
N ASN A 61 -18.06 -25.22 -0.38
CA ASN A 61 -18.95 -24.36 -1.18
C ASN A 61 -20.41 -24.37 -0.71
N VAL A 62 -20.64 -23.99 0.54
CA VAL A 62 -21.99 -23.72 1.10
C VAL A 62 -22.80 -22.64 0.35
N GLY A 63 -22.22 -21.96 -0.64
CA GLY A 63 -22.93 -20.98 -1.47
C GLY A 63 -23.76 -21.55 -2.62
N LYS A 64 -23.85 -22.88 -2.79
CA LYS A 64 -24.50 -23.47 -3.99
C LYS A 64 -26.04 -23.48 -3.95
N ASN A 65 -26.68 -23.19 -2.81
CA ASN A 65 -28.15 -23.22 -2.69
C ASN A 65 -28.74 -21.97 -1.98
N LEU A 66 -28.12 -20.80 -2.11
CA LEU A 66 -28.70 -19.55 -1.61
C LEU A 66 -29.45 -18.82 -2.73
N THR A 67 -30.73 -18.51 -2.50
CA THR A 67 -31.54 -17.68 -3.39
C THR A 67 -31.16 -16.20 -3.24
N ASN A 68 -31.44 -15.39 -4.26
CA ASN A 68 -30.94 -14.01 -4.37
C ASN A 68 -31.37 -13.10 -3.20
N GLU A 69 -32.49 -13.41 -2.53
CA GLU A 69 -32.96 -12.65 -1.38
C GLU A 69 -32.09 -12.80 -0.12
N GLU A 70 -31.44 -13.95 0.11
CA GLU A 70 -30.62 -14.19 1.32
C GLU A 70 -29.22 -13.56 1.23
N LYS A 71 -28.73 -13.31 0.01
CA LYS A 71 -27.46 -12.59 -0.22
C LYS A 71 -27.53 -11.10 0.11
N SER A 72 -28.73 -10.51 0.12
CA SER A 72 -28.94 -9.09 0.38
C SER A 72 -28.74 -8.71 1.86
N GLN A 73 -28.90 -9.65 2.80
CA GLN A 73 -28.83 -9.35 4.24
C GLN A 73 -27.42 -9.44 4.84
N TYR A 74 -26.41 -9.90 4.07
CA TYR A 74 -25.00 -9.83 4.44
C TYR A 74 -24.28 -8.57 3.91
N GLY A 75 -24.99 -7.69 3.18
CA GLY A 75 -24.51 -6.38 2.74
C GLY A 75 -24.58 -5.36 3.86
N GLY A 76 -23.71 -5.50 4.86
CA GLY A 76 -23.61 -4.60 6.00
C GLY A 76 -23.31 -3.16 5.58
N VAL A 77 -24.25 -2.28 5.89
CA VAL A 77 -24.11 -0.82 5.93
C VAL A 77 -22.97 -0.42 6.88
N GLY A 78 -21.85 0.02 6.32
CA GLY A 78 -20.68 0.47 7.08
C GLY A 78 -20.85 1.90 7.57
N SER A 79 -21.20 2.04 8.85
CA SER A 79 -21.01 3.25 9.63
C SER A 79 -19.51 3.46 9.92
N GLY A 80 -18.94 4.54 9.40
CA GLY A 80 -17.55 4.95 9.64
C GLY A 80 -17.46 6.42 10.05
N SER A 81 -16.94 6.65 11.25
CA SER A 81 -16.62 7.95 11.84
C SER A 81 -15.44 8.67 11.12
N PRO A 82 -15.22 9.97 11.39
CA PRO A 82 -14.61 10.93 10.45
C PRO A 82 -13.07 10.86 10.39
N SER A 83 -12.54 10.35 9.29
CA SER A 83 -11.22 10.73 8.75
C SER A 83 -11.22 10.35 7.28
N GLY A 84 -11.35 11.38 6.43
CA GLY A 84 -11.73 11.29 5.03
C GLY A 84 -10.82 10.39 4.20
N TRP A 85 -11.40 9.27 3.76
CA TRP A 85 -11.07 8.65 2.50
C TRP A 85 -12.24 8.96 1.58
N GLU A 86 -12.12 10.05 0.81
CA GLU A 86 -13.11 10.39 -0.21
C GLU A 86 -13.02 9.39 -1.37
N PRO A 87 -14.12 8.72 -1.77
CA PRO A 87 -14.17 7.76 -2.88
C PRO A 87 -14.01 8.36 -4.29
N GLN A 88 -13.36 9.53 -4.43
CA GLN A 88 -13.29 10.24 -5.71
C GLN A 88 -12.39 9.54 -6.75
N ASP A 89 -11.72 8.44 -6.41
CA ASP A 89 -10.94 7.64 -7.34
C ASP A 89 -11.74 6.57 -8.10
N GLU A 90 -13.01 6.32 -7.76
CA GLU A 90 -13.83 5.31 -8.45
C GLU A 90 -14.61 5.83 -9.67
N GLU A 91 -14.85 7.15 -9.80
CA GLU A 91 -15.63 7.69 -10.91
C GLU A 91 -14.79 7.98 -12.18
N ASN A 92 -13.50 8.29 -12.03
CA ASN A 92 -12.59 8.50 -13.17
C ASN A 92 -12.21 7.20 -13.90
N ALA A 93 -12.56 6.03 -13.36
CA ALA A 93 -12.32 4.74 -14.00
C ALA A 93 -13.32 4.42 -15.13
N ARG A 94 -14.45 5.14 -15.23
CA ARG A 94 -15.55 4.78 -16.16
C ARG A 94 -15.62 5.63 -17.42
N THR A 95 -15.00 6.81 -17.47
CA THR A 95 -15.29 7.82 -18.51
C THR A 95 -14.23 7.96 -19.61
N GLN A 96 -13.31 7.00 -19.76
CA GLN A 96 -12.31 6.99 -20.85
C GLN A 96 -12.45 5.73 -21.71
N GLN A 97 -13.68 5.35 -22.03
CA GLN A 97 -13.97 4.42 -23.11
C GLN A 97 -14.06 5.20 -24.42
N SER A 98 -12.93 5.64 -24.97
CA SER A 98 -12.77 5.87 -26.41
C SER A 98 -11.29 6.09 -26.75
N ASP A 99 -10.84 5.37 -27.77
CA ASP A 99 -9.64 5.66 -28.58
C ASP A 99 -8.27 5.21 -28.07
N SER A 100 -8.03 3.90 -28.16
CA SER A 100 -6.73 3.40 -28.67
C SER A 100 -6.84 1.97 -29.19
N LYS A 101 -7.35 1.81 -30.41
CA LYS A 101 -7.06 0.61 -31.21
C LYS A 101 -5.57 0.68 -31.57
N ASN A 102 -4.75 -0.18 -30.96
CA ASN A 102 -3.35 -0.55 -31.24
C ASN A 102 -2.56 -0.77 -29.93
N PHE A 103 -3.14 -1.52 -28.99
CA PHE A 103 -2.45 -2.03 -27.82
C PHE A 103 -2.89 -3.48 -27.72
N ASP A 104 -2.07 -4.41 -28.22
CA ASP A 104 -2.43 -5.83 -28.28
C ASP A 104 -2.83 -6.34 -26.88
N ASP A 105 -3.74 -7.30 -26.85
CA ASP A 105 -4.50 -7.86 -25.72
C ASP A 105 -3.69 -8.28 -24.47
N LYS A 106 -2.36 -8.14 -24.48
CA LYS A 106 -1.46 -8.54 -23.40
C LYS A 106 -1.51 -7.60 -22.19
N PHE A 107 -1.57 -6.27 -22.40
CA PHE A 107 -1.62 -5.30 -21.31
C PHE A 107 -2.52 -4.14 -21.66
N LYS A 108 -3.42 -3.75 -20.74
CA LYS A 108 -4.19 -2.52 -20.91
C LYS A 108 -3.30 -1.33 -20.63
N LYS A 109 -3.46 -0.28 -21.42
CA LYS A 109 -2.76 0.99 -21.23
C LYS A 109 -2.95 1.55 -19.81
N SER A 110 -4.16 1.45 -19.26
CA SER A 110 -4.48 1.84 -17.88
C SER A 110 -3.58 1.16 -16.85
N ASP A 111 -3.30 -0.13 -17.05
CA ASP A 111 -2.51 -0.95 -16.12
C ASP A 111 -1.04 -0.55 -16.18
N LEU A 112 -0.55 -0.19 -17.38
CA LEU A 112 0.81 0.32 -17.58
C LEU A 112 1.01 1.71 -16.94
N VAL A 113 0.02 2.59 -17.06
CA VAL A 113 0.03 3.91 -16.40
C VAL A 113 -0.05 3.73 -14.89
N SER A 114 -0.97 2.90 -14.41
CA SER A 114 -1.11 2.56 -12.99
C SER A 114 0.19 2.00 -12.42
N SER A 115 0.84 1.08 -13.14
CA SER A 115 2.11 0.52 -12.68
C SER A 115 3.23 1.56 -12.56
N ALA A 116 3.25 2.59 -13.42
CA ALA A 116 4.22 3.68 -13.29
C ALA A 116 3.89 4.61 -12.11
N ASN A 117 2.60 4.75 -11.79
CA ASN A 117 2.11 5.60 -10.69
C ASN A 117 2.16 4.93 -9.31
N LYS A 118 2.47 3.64 -9.23
CA LYS A 118 2.62 2.91 -7.96
C LYS A 118 3.60 3.62 -7.02
N PRO A 119 3.21 3.91 -5.77
CA PRO A 119 4.12 4.51 -4.80
C PRO A 119 5.21 3.51 -4.40
N ILE A 120 6.46 3.98 -4.32
CA ILE A 120 7.63 3.17 -3.94
C ILE A 120 7.99 3.29 -2.45
N ASN A 121 7.40 4.24 -1.74
CA ASN A 121 7.67 4.49 -0.33
C ASN A 121 6.45 5.09 0.37
N ASN A 122 6.51 5.18 1.70
CA ASN A 122 5.47 5.77 2.54
C ASN A 122 5.26 7.28 2.31
N GLN A 123 6.13 7.93 1.53
CA GLN A 123 6.02 9.35 1.16
C GLN A 123 5.15 9.56 -0.09
N GLY A 124 4.73 8.48 -0.75
CA GLY A 124 3.87 8.53 -1.92
C GLY A 124 4.60 8.83 -3.24
N LEU A 125 5.93 8.79 -3.30
CA LEU A 125 6.66 9.01 -4.55
C LEU A 125 6.44 7.81 -5.49
N SER A 126 6.08 8.06 -6.74
CA SER A 126 5.79 6.99 -7.70
C SER A 126 7.05 6.35 -8.27
N ALA A 127 6.92 5.12 -8.78
CA ALA A 127 7.99 4.41 -9.48
C ALA A 127 8.46 5.21 -10.71
N GLY A 128 7.52 5.82 -11.43
CA GLY A 128 7.78 6.76 -12.51
C GLY A 128 8.59 7.96 -12.04
N ALA A 129 8.13 8.68 -11.02
CA ALA A 129 8.85 9.86 -10.53
C ALA A 129 10.28 9.52 -10.07
N ARG A 130 10.47 8.39 -9.38
CA ARG A 130 11.81 7.93 -8.97
C ARG A 130 12.68 7.58 -10.17
N ALA A 131 12.12 6.92 -11.19
CA ALA A 131 12.86 6.62 -12.42
C ALA A 131 13.27 7.91 -13.13
N TRP A 132 12.38 8.92 -13.19
CA TRP A 132 12.69 10.21 -13.78
C TRP A 132 13.88 10.88 -13.10
N GLU A 133 13.84 10.99 -11.76
CA GLU A 133 14.94 11.60 -10.99
C GLU A 133 16.28 10.90 -11.23
N LYS A 134 16.27 9.57 -11.37
CA LYS A 134 17.47 8.79 -11.71
C LYS A 134 18.01 9.08 -13.11
N HIS A 135 17.16 9.41 -14.07
CA HIS A 135 17.58 9.77 -15.43
C HIS A 135 18.03 11.24 -15.52
N ALA A 136 17.31 12.14 -14.84
CA ALA A 136 17.64 13.56 -14.79
C ALA A 136 18.98 13.85 -14.09
N GLY A 137 19.37 13.03 -13.12
CA GLY A 137 20.65 13.15 -12.43
C GLY A 137 21.87 12.65 -13.23
N ARG A 138 21.70 12.15 -14.46
CA ARG A 138 22.81 11.59 -15.25
C ARG A 138 23.56 12.70 -16.01
N PRO A 139 24.90 12.64 -16.10
CA PRO A 139 25.65 13.57 -16.93
C PRO A 139 25.26 13.39 -18.40
N GLY A 140 24.69 14.45 -18.99
CA GLY A 140 24.13 14.41 -20.35
C GLY A 140 22.80 13.66 -20.48
N GLY A 141 22.05 13.52 -19.39
CA GLY A 141 20.66 13.07 -19.41
C GLY A 141 19.75 14.09 -20.09
N ILE A 142 18.70 13.60 -20.76
CA ILE A 142 17.77 14.45 -21.53
C ILE A 142 16.53 14.83 -20.70
N PHE A 143 16.29 14.12 -19.61
CA PHE A 143 15.20 14.41 -18.69
C PHE A 143 15.58 15.57 -17.77
N GLU A 144 14.78 16.64 -17.75
CA GLU A 144 15.00 17.75 -16.82
C GLU A 144 14.65 17.35 -15.38
N PRO A 145 15.35 17.85 -14.35
CA PRO A 145 15.00 17.56 -12.97
C PRO A 145 13.57 17.98 -12.63
N LEU A 146 12.80 17.07 -12.01
CA LEU A 146 11.45 17.37 -11.57
C LEU A 146 11.46 18.37 -10.41
N LYS A 147 10.65 19.42 -10.53
CA LYS A 147 10.52 20.49 -9.52
C LYS A 147 9.22 20.34 -8.74
N GLY A 148 9.22 20.77 -7.49
CA GLY A 148 8.02 20.82 -6.65
C GLY A 148 7.87 19.65 -5.68
N ASN A 149 6.64 19.49 -5.16
CA ASN A 149 6.28 18.47 -4.18
C ASN A 149 6.09 17.07 -4.82
N VAL A 150 5.90 16.04 -3.99
CA VAL A 150 5.77 14.64 -4.46
C VAL A 150 4.63 14.47 -5.47
N THR A 151 3.48 15.09 -5.22
CA THR A 151 2.32 15.03 -6.13
C THR A 151 2.67 15.60 -7.50
N GLN A 152 3.32 16.77 -7.56
CA GLN A 152 3.75 17.41 -8.80
C GLN A 152 4.76 16.55 -9.57
N LYS A 153 5.70 15.92 -8.86
CA LYS A 153 6.68 15.00 -9.46
C LYS A 153 6.00 13.76 -10.05
N ASN A 154 5.07 13.16 -9.31
CA ASN A 154 4.30 12.01 -9.78
C ASN A 154 3.46 12.36 -11.01
N GLU A 155 2.81 13.53 -10.99
CA GLU A 155 1.99 13.99 -12.09
C GLU A 155 2.84 14.23 -13.35
N ALA A 156 3.99 14.88 -13.23
CA ALA A 156 4.91 15.08 -14.35
C ALA A 156 5.37 13.76 -14.98
N ALA A 157 5.74 12.77 -14.15
CA ALA A 157 6.12 11.45 -14.64
C ALA A 157 4.93 10.72 -15.31
N SER A 158 3.74 10.78 -14.71
CA SER A 158 2.51 10.19 -15.25
C SER A 158 2.13 10.79 -16.60
N ARG A 159 2.24 12.12 -16.74
CA ARG A 159 1.96 12.83 -18.00
C ARG A 159 2.86 12.33 -19.14
N PHE A 160 4.15 12.17 -18.89
CA PHE A 160 5.06 11.65 -19.91
C PHE A 160 4.80 10.18 -20.25
N VAL A 161 4.49 9.33 -19.28
CA VAL A 161 4.07 7.94 -19.56
C VAL A 161 2.85 7.95 -20.47
N ASN A 162 1.85 8.78 -20.16
CA ASN A 162 0.66 8.92 -20.99
C ASN A 162 0.97 9.44 -22.40
N GLU A 163 1.86 10.42 -22.53
CA GLU A 163 2.35 10.93 -23.82
C GLU A 163 2.95 9.80 -24.66
N VAL A 164 3.91 9.06 -24.10
CA VAL A 164 4.56 7.93 -24.80
C VAL A 164 3.52 6.90 -25.23
N LEU A 165 2.58 6.55 -24.35
CA LEU A 165 1.59 5.51 -24.65
C LEU A 165 0.45 5.99 -25.57
N ASN A 166 0.19 7.31 -25.69
CA ASN A 166 -0.89 7.87 -26.52
C ASN A 166 -0.40 8.33 -27.89
N ASN A 167 0.91 8.53 -28.05
CA ASN A 167 1.46 9.03 -29.29
C ASN A 167 1.39 7.96 -30.39
N LYS A 168 0.83 8.34 -31.55
CA LYS A 168 0.67 7.45 -32.73
C LYS A 168 1.99 7.04 -33.36
N ASN A 169 3.03 7.84 -33.16
CA ASN A 169 4.38 7.59 -33.69
C ASN A 169 5.26 6.81 -32.71
N THR A 170 4.70 6.36 -31.59
CA THR A 170 5.41 5.52 -30.64
C THR A 170 5.66 4.15 -31.25
N VAL A 171 6.94 3.78 -31.30
CA VAL A 171 7.37 2.43 -31.69
C VAL A 171 7.29 1.53 -30.48
N ARG A 172 6.47 0.49 -30.56
CA ARG A 172 6.46 -0.61 -29.60
C ARG A 172 7.48 -1.66 -30.02
N THR A 173 8.26 -2.18 -29.06
CA THR A 173 9.21 -3.26 -29.29
C THR A 173 9.08 -4.32 -28.20
N ASP A 174 8.76 -5.55 -28.59
CA ASP A 174 8.76 -6.69 -27.67
C ASP A 174 10.20 -7.20 -27.48
N LEU A 175 10.64 -7.30 -26.23
CA LEU A 175 11.96 -7.83 -25.87
C LEU A 175 11.91 -9.36 -25.79
N SER A 176 13.04 -10.02 -26.08
CA SER A 176 13.18 -11.48 -26.04
C SER A 176 12.83 -12.14 -24.70
N LYS A 177 12.92 -11.38 -23.59
CA LYS A 177 12.53 -11.84 -22.24
C LYS A 177 11.06 -11.55 -21.89
N GLY A 178 10.24 -11.18 -22.88
CA GLY A 178 8.81 -10.92 -22.72
C GLY A 178 8.43 -9.52 -22.25
N GLY A 179 9.40 -8.67 -21.92
CA GLY A 179 9.17 -7.25 -21.63
C GLY A 179 8.85 -6.44 -22.88
N ILE A 180 8.43 -5.19 -22.71
CA ILE A 180 8.01 -4.32 -23.81
C ILE A 180 8.61 -2.92 -23.64
N GLU A 181 9.10 -2.34 -24.73
CA GLU A 181 9.46 -0.93 -24.80
C GLU A 181 8.47 -0.14 -25.64
N TYR A 182 8.23 1.09 -25.25
CA TYR A 182 7.54 2.11 -26.04
C TYR A 182 8.49 3.29 -26.21
N ARG A 183 8.83 3.63 -27.46
CA ARG A 183 9.75 4.72 -27.78
C ARG A 183 9.11 5.75 -28.69
N LEU A 184 9.22 7.00 -28.29
CA LEU A 184 8.89 8.16 -29.12
C LEU A 184 9.92 8.33 -30.25
N PRO A 185 9.59 9.09 -31.31
CA PRO A 185 10.51 9.41 -32.40
C PRO A 185 11.79 10.13 -31.96
N ASP A 186 11.72 10.88 -30.85
CA ASP A 186 12.87 11.54 -30.24
C ASP A 186 13.81 10.55 -29.50
N GLY A 187 13.44 9.27 -29.44
CA GLY A 187 14.19 8.19 -28.81
C GLY A 187 13.90 7.99 -27.32
N ARG A 188 13.20 8.94 -26.67
CA ARG A 188 12.78 8.80 -25.27
C ARG A 188 11.65 7.78 -25.18
N GLY A 189 11.47 7.18 -24.02
CA GLY A 189 10.44 6.17 -23.89
C GLY A 189 10.24 5.58 -22.50
N VAL A 190 9.43 4.55 -22.43
CA VAL A 190 9.14 3.76 -21.23
C VAL A 190 9.37 2.27 -21.51
N ARG A 191 9.86 1.55 -20.50
CA ARG A 191 10.02 0.10 -20.53
C ARG A 191 9.16 -0.54 -19.46
N TYR A 192 8.55 -1.67 -19.83
CA TYR A 192 7.79 -2.55 -18.97
C TYR A 192 8.39 -3.96 -18.97
N ASN A 193 8.29 -4.62 -17.84
CA ASN A 193 8.69 -6.01 -17.68
C ASN A 193 7.64 -6.96 -18.30
N SER A 194 7.93 -8.26 -18.31
CA SER A 194 7.06 -9.27 -18.91
C SER A 194 5.72 -9.47 -18.20
N ASP A 195 5.58 -8.96 -16.99
CA ASP A 195 4.37 -8.93 -16.16
C ASP A 195 3.59 -7.60 -16.29
N GLY A 196 4.06 -6.66 -17.12
CA GLY A 196 3.47 -5.34 -17.27
C GLY A 196 3.90 -4.34 -16.18
N SER A 197 4.77 -4.74 -15.26
CA SER A 197 5.30 -3.81 -14.25
C SER A 197 6.24 -2.79 -14.87
N PHE A 198 6.14 -1.55 -14.41
CA PHE A 198 6.99 -0.44 -14.86
C PHE A 198 8.45 -0.71 -14.48
N SER A 199 9.33 -0.68 -15.49
CA SER A 199 10.76 -0.92 -15.34
C SER A 199 11.53 0.41 -15.23
N GLY A 200 11.23 1.36 -16.10
CA GLY A 200 11.90 2.67 -16.10
C GLY A 200 11.70 3.47 -17.40
N PHE A 201 12.33 4.64 -17.43
CA PHE A 201 12.41 5.47 -18.64
C PHE A 201 13.59 5.08 -19.52
N LEU A 202 13.50 5.45 -20.79
CA LEU A 202 14.50 5.19 -21.80
C LEU A 202 15.03 6.52 -22.32
N ASP A 203 16.35 6.65 -22.37
CA ASP A 203 17.01 7.76 -23.06
C ASP A 203 17.10 7.45 -24.57
N PRO A 204 17.22 8.47 -25.42
CA PRO A 204 17.51 8.32 -26.84
C PRO A 204 18.78 7.52 -27.08
N LYS A 205 18.74 6.71 -28.13
CA LYS A 205 19.93 5.99 -28.62
C LYS A 205 20.88 7.04 -29.21
N ARG A 206 22.12 7.04 -28.72
CA ARG A 206 23.21 7.81 -29.34
C ARG A 206 23.70 7.14 -30.60
#